data_AF-A0A6I1KIX2-F1
#
_entry.id   AF-A0A6I1KIX2-F1
#
_cell.length_a   1.000
_cell.length_b   1.000
_cell.length_c   1.000
_cell.angle_alpha   90.00
_cell.angle_beta   90.00
_cell.angle_gamma   90.00
#
_symmetry.space_group_name_H-M   'P 1'
#
loop_
_entity.id
_entity.type
_entity.pdbx_description
1 polymer ?
#
loop_
_entity_poly.entity_id
_entity_poly.type
_entity_poly.pdbx_seq_one_letter_code
_entity_poly.pdbx_strand_id
1 'polypeptide(L)' 'MEAIRKVYKQLPDVLKMPKELQHRRVEVILLPLDEEAPPPRAVKATASKLARFAGAWVGEPVVREEQGEYETREEFK' A
#
# COMPACT_ATOMS: atom_id res chain seq x y z
N MET A 1 -12.59 2.70 -29.15
CA MET A 1 -12.85 3.65 -28.06
C MET A 1 -11.67 4.61 -28.00
N GLU A 2 -11.88 5.88 -28.35
CA GLU A 2 -10.81 6.88 -28.35
C GLU A 2 -10.78 7.58 -26.99
N ALA A 3 -9.64 7.51 -26.31
CA ALA A 3 -9.43 8.16 -25.01
C ALA A 3 -8.60 9.43 -25.19
N ILE A 4 -9.08 10.54 -24.62
CA ILE A 4 -8.34 11.80 -24.63
C ILE A 4 -7.32 11.75 -23.49
N ARG A 5 -6.05 11.50 -23.80
CA ARG A 5 -4.94 11.58 -22.83
C ARG A 5 -4.31 12.96 -22.90
N LYS A 6 -4.37 13.70 -21.78
CA LYS A 6 -3.68 14.98 -21.63
C LYS A 6 -2.73 14.92 -20.44
N VAL A 7 -1.45 15.13 -20.71
CA VAL A 7 -0.40 15.14 -19.68
C VAL A 7 -0.09 16.58 -19.32
N TYR A 8 -0.24 16.92 -18.04
CA TYR A 8 0.12 18.21 -17.49
C TYR A 8 1.46 18.07 -16.75
N LYS A 9 2.40 19.00 -16.96
CA LYS A 9 3.62 19.09 -16.14
C LYS A 9 3.31 19.50 -14.71
N GLN A 10 2.33 20.40 -14.56
CA GLN A 10 1.76 20.81 -13.29
C GLN A 10 0.25 20.89 -13.49
N LEU A 11 -0.50 20.20 -12.63
CA LEU A 11 -1.94 20.17 -12.74
C LEU A 11 -2.50 21.55 -12.33
N PRO A 12 -3.33 22.21 -13.16
CA PRO A 12 -3.95 23.48 -12.79
C PRO A 12 -5.11 23.26 -11.79
N ASP A 13 -5.43 24.29 -11.01
CA ASP A 13 -6.51 24.25 -10.02
C ASP A 13 -7.89 23.97 -10.63
N VAL A 14 -8.09 24.34 -11.90
CA VAL A 14 -9.36 24.17 -12.62
C VAL A 14 -9.14 23.47 -13.96
N LEU A 15 -9.74 22.29 -14.11
CA LEU A 15 -9.76 21.54 -15.37
C LEU A 15 -11.02 21.89 -16.18
N LYS A 16 -10.84 22.42 -17.39
CA LYS A 16 -11.95 22.67 -18.32
C LYS A 16 -12.30 21.38 -19.07
N MET A 17 -13.55 20.92 -18.92
CA MET A 17 -14.04 19.73 -19.62
C MET A 17 -14.38 20.04 -21.08
N PRO A 18 -13.96 19.21 -22.05
CA PRO A 18 -14.38 19.33 -23.45
C PRO A 18 -15.90 19.25 -23.57
N LYS A 19 -16.49 20.08 -24.44
CA LYS A 19 -17.96 20.12 -24.65
C LYS A 19 -18.54 18.76 -25.08
N GLU A 20 -17.76 17.99 -25.83
CA GLU A 20 -18.13 16.67 -26.36
C GLU A 20 -18.32 15.60 -25.28
N LEU A 21 -17.70 15.79 -24.11
CA LEU A 21 -17.78 14.88 -22.97
C LEU A 21 -18.82 15.32 -21.93
N GLN A 22 -19.42 16.51 -22.10
CA GLN A 22 -20.48 16.98 -21.20
C GLN A 22 -21.74 16.12 -21.37
N HIS A 23 -22.44 15.86 -20.26
CA HIS A 23 -23.66 15.04 -20.21
C HIS A 23 -23.47 13.57 -20.65
N ARG A 24 -22.23 13.07 -20.74
CA ARG A 24 -21.93 11.66 -21.02
C ARG A 24 -21.30 11.01 -19.80
N ARG A 25 -21.52 9.70 -19.62
CA ARG A 25 -20.89 8.93 -18.57
C ARG A 25 -19.43 8.68 -18.95
N VAL A 26 -18.49 9.32 -18.25
CA VAL A 26 -17.05 9.26 -18.51
C VAL A 26 -16.28 8.98 -17.25
N GLU A 27 -15.12 8.35 -17.38
CA GLU A 27 -14.16 8.13 -16.31
C GLU A 27 -13.00 9.13 -16.44
N VAL A 28 -12.61 9.75 -15.32
CA VAL A 28 -11.48 10.68 -15.26
C VAL A 28 -10.40 10.05 -14.39
N ILE A 29 -9.24 9.77 -15.00
CA ILE A 29 -8.10 9.17 -14.31
C ILE A 29 -7.00 10.21 -14.14
N LEU A 30 -6.68 10.55 -12.90
CA LEU A 30 -5.56 11.41 -12.52
C LEU A 30 -4.41 10.51 -12.05
N LEU A 31 -3.39 10.37 -12.89
CA LEU A 31 -2.16 9.67 -12.52
C LEU A 31 -1.08 10.70 -12.14
N PRO A 32 -0.58 10.68 -10.89
CA PRO A 32 0.63 11.43 -10.56
C PRO A 32 1.79 10.84 -11.35
N LEU A 33 2.60 11.71 -11.96
CA LEU A 33 3.80 11.29 -12.69
C LEU A 33 5.07 11.40 -11.84
N ASP A 34 4.94 11.98 -10.65
CA ASP A 34 6.03 12.28 -9.73
C ASP A 34 6.34 11.10 -8.80
N GLU A 35 6.02 9.85 -9.19
CA GLU A 35 6.42 8.63 -8.48
C GLU A 35 7.95 8.38 -8.54
N GLU A 36 8.77 9.42 -8.44
CA GLU A 36 10.07 9.21 -7.81
C GLU A 36 9.79 8.93 -6.34
N ALA A 37 9.98 7.66 -5.98
CA ALA A 37 9.85 7.13 -4.63
C ALA A 37 10.28 8.18 -3.60
N PRO A 38 9.51 8.40 -2.51
CA PRO A 38 9.90 9.34 -1.49
C PRO A 38 11.36 9.04 -1.11
N PRO A 39 12.26 10.06 -1.05
CA PRO A 39 13.64 9.81 -0.68
C PRO A 39 13.60 8.98 0.60
N PRO A 40 14.37 7.88 0.69
CA PRO A 40 14.25 6.96 1.80
C PRO A 40 14.32 7.79 3.07
N ARG A 41 13.19 7.85 3.80
CA ARG A 41 13.18 8.55 5.09
C ARG A 41 14.30 7.88 5.86
N ALA A 42 15.34 8.64 6.17
CA ALA A 42 16.39 8.18 7.05
C ALA A 42 15.73 8.02 8.42
N VAL A 43 15.09 6.87 8.62
CA VAL A 43 14.66 6.43 9.93
C VAL A 43 15.98 6.30 10.67
N LYS A 44 16.30 7.30 11.49
CA LYS A 44 17.41 7.18 12.42
C LYS A 44 17.11 5.91 13.21
N ALA A 45 17.85 4.85 12.91
CA ALA A 45 17.70 3.58 13.59
C ALA A 45 18.15 3.84 15.03
N THR A 46 17.21 4.22 15.90
CA THR A 46 17.38 4.02 17.32
C THR A 46 17.48 2.51 17.45
N ALA A 47 18.70 2.00 17.58
CA ALA A 47 18.97 0.58 17.71
C ALA A 47 18.16 0.08 18.91
N SER A 48 16.98 -0.49 18.63
CA SER A 48 16.11 -1.04 19.65
C SER A 48 16.91 -2.12 20.38
N LYS A 49 16.82 -2.18 21.71
CA LYS A 49 17.40 -3.29 22.46
C LYS A 49 16.91 -4.65 21.94
N LEU A 50 15.75 -4.67 21.27
CA LEU A 50 15.16 -5.84 20.65
C LEU A 50 15.78 -6.23 19.30
N ALA A 51 16.60 -5.37 18.67
CA ALA A 51 17.25 -5.68 17.40
C ALA A 51 18.13 -6.94 17.47
N ARG A 52 18.67 -7.25 18.67
CA ARG A 52 19.44 -8.48 18.93
C ARG A 52 18.63 -9.78 18.78
N PHE A 53 17.30 -9.70 18.86
CA PHE A 53 16.42 -10.87 18.74
C PHE A 53 15.93 -11.09 17.31
N ALA A 54 16.10 -10.10 16.41
CA ALA A 54 15.71 -10.23 15.01
C ALA A 54 16.59 -11.29 14.33
N GLY A 55 16.00 -12.42 13.96
CA GLY A 55 16.72 -13.52 13.30
C GLY A 55 17.63 -14.34 14.23
N ALA A 56 17.59 -14.12 15.55
CA ALA A 56 18.36 -14.89 16.52
C ALA A 56 17.79 -16.29 16.81
N TRP A 57 16.76 -16.71 16.07
CA TRP A 57 16.26 -18.08 16.13
C TRP A 57 17.27 -19.00 15.44
N VAL A 58 18.23 -19.49 16.22
CA VAL A 58 19.27 -20.43 15.79
C VAL A 58 19.02 -21.74 16.54
N GLY A 59 18.74 -22.82 15.81
CA GLY A 59 18.81 -24.17 16.39
C GLY A 59 17.84 -25.16 15.77
N GLU A 60 16.55 -24.86 15.77
CA GLU A 60 15.53 -25.84 15.41
C GLU A 60 14.55 -25.27 14.38
N PRO A 61 14.15 -26.06 13.36
CA PRO A 61 13.08 -25.66 12.45
C PRO A 61 11.83 -25.37 13.29
N VAL A 62 11.19 -24.23 13.03
CA VAL A 62 9.90 -23.91 13.65
C VAL A 62 8.88 -24.90 13.10
N VAL A 63 8.72 -26.03 13.77
CA VAL A 63 7.64 -26.97 13.52
C VAL A 63 6.40 -26.35 14.12
N ARG A 64 5.43 -26.01 13.27
CA ARG A 64 4.10 -25.66 13.76
C ARG A 64 3.44 -26.95 14.21
N GLU A 65 3.14 -27.04 15.51
CA GLU A 65 2.30 -28.10 16.05
C GLU A 65 0.91 -28.05 15.38
N GLU A 66 0.17 -29.17 15.45
CA GLU A 66 -1.17 -29.22 14.90
C GLU A 66 -2.06 -28.17 15.58
N GLN A 67 -2.68 -27.33 14.76
CA GLN A 67 -3.56 -26.28 15.25
C GLN A 67 -4.77 -26.92 15.95
N GLY A 68 -5.00 -26.58 17.21
CA GLY A 68 -6.16 -27.02 17.98
C GLY A 68 -5.84 -27.87 19.22
N GLU A 69 -4.60 -28.33 19.42
CA GLU A 69 -4.24 -29.14 20.60
C GLU A 69 -4.42 -28.36 21.92
N TYR A 70 -4.17 -27.04 21.89
CA TYR A 70 -4.30 -26.16 23.05
C TYR A 70 -5.53 -25.24 22.99
N GLU A 71 -6.43 -25.46 22.03
CA GLU A 71 -7.65 -24.66 21.90
C GLU A 71 -8.83 -25.37 22.58
N THR A 72 -9.17 -24.96 23.80
CA THR A 72 -10.43 -25.37 24.43
C THR A 72 -11.56 -24.47 23.90
N ARG A 73 -12.48 -25.03 23.12
CA ARG A 73 -13.70 -24.32 22.72
C ARG A 73 -14.71 -24.33 23.86
N GLU A 74 -14.96 -23.16 24.44
CA GLU A 74 -16.08 -22.99 25.37
C GLU A 74 -17.39 -22.98 24.60
N GLU A 75 -18.38 -23.74 25.08
CA GLU A 75 -19.73 -23.74 24.50
C GLU A 75 -20.44 -22.42 24.83
N PHE A 76 -21.17 -21.89 23.86
CA PHE A 76 -22.03 -20.72 24.07
C PHE A 76 -23.21 -21.12 24.97
N LYS A 77 -23.35 -20.46 26.12
CA LYS A 77 -24.52 -20.58 27.00
C LYS A 77 -25.71 -19.78 26.48
#